data_AF-A0AAV4A2Y7-F1
#
_entry.id   AF-A0AAV4A2Y7-F1
#
_cell.length_a   1.000
_cell.length_b   1.000
_cell.length_c   1.000
_cell.angle_alpha   90.00
_cell.angle_beta   90.00
_cell.angle_gamma   90.00
#
_symmetry.space_group_name_H-M   'P 1'
#
loop_
_entity.id
_entity.type
_entity.pdbx_description
1 polymer ?
#
loop_
_entity_poly.entity_id
_entity_poly.type
_entity_poly.pdbx_seq_one_letter_code
_entity_poly.pdbx_strand_id
1 'polypeptide(L)'
;MSHITKILLKIIMLRIRNKIKPEIAGEQCGFVEDKGTSNAIYILGTLIERALEAQKEIYPCFIDYTKAFNRVRHDEIITQLKQLNIDGKDLRIIKTMYWEQTAAMKIENKTSTFQDIKRNVRQGCVLSPDLFSLYSEIIMRN
;
A
#
# COMPACT_ATOMS: atom_id res chain seq x y z
N MET A 1 -1.09 17.84 -5.69
CA MET A 1 -1.66 17.80 -4.33
C MET A 1 -1.13 19.00 -3.56
N SER A 2 -2.00 19.82 -2.95
CA SER A 2 -1.57 21.02 -2.23
C SER A 2 -0.74 20.65 -0.99
N HIS A 3 0.10 21.58 -0.53
CA HIS A 3 0.87 21.39 0.70
C HIS A 3 -0.04 21.13 1.91
N ILE A 4 -1.17 21.83 1.98
CA ILE A 4 -2.18 21.67 3.04
C ILE A 4 -2.71 20.23 3.06
N THR A 5 -3.05 19.67 1.89
CA THR A 5 -3.52 18.28 1.80
C THR A 5 -2.45 17.29 2.25
N LYS A 6 -1.18 17.50 1.89
CA LYS A 6 -0.07 16.63 2.35
C LYS A 6 0.07 16.67 3.88
N ILE A 7 -0.01 17.85 4.50
CA ILE A 7 0.06 18.02 5.96
C ILE A 7 -1.11 17.30 6.62
N LEU A 8 -2.34 17.51 6.14
CA LEU A 8 -3.52 16.84 6.69
C LEU A 8 -3.39 15.32 6.60
N LEU A 9 -2.99 14.80 5.45
CA LEU A 9 -2.82 13.35 5.26
C LEU A 9 -1.68 12.79 6.10
N LYS A 10 -0.63 13.58 6.37
CA LYS A 10 0.43 13.19 7.31
C LYS A 10 -0.10 13.07 8.74
N ILE A 11 -0.97 13.99 9.18
CA ILE A 11 -1.62 13.92 10.50
C ILE A 11 -2.48 12.67 10.60
N ILE A 12 -3.31 12.40 9.58
CA ILE A 12 -4.16 11.18 9.55
C ILE A 12 -3.29 9.92 9.56
N MET A 13 -2.26 9.87 8.73
CA MET A 13 -1.29 8.77 8.69
C MET A 13 -0.69 8.49 10.08
N LEU A 14 -0.24 9.52 10.81
CA LEU A 14 0.30 9.35 12.16
C LEU A 14 -0.73 8.79 13.16
N ARG A 15 -2.00 9.18 13.05
CA ARG A 15 -3.07 8.69 13.94
C ARG A 15 -3.39 7.22 13.72
N ILE A 16 -3.42 6.77 12.48
CA ILE A 16 -3.84 5.41 12.14
C ILE A 16 -2.69 4.41 12.10
N ARG A 17 -1.44 4.86 12.01
CA ARG A 17 -0.27 4.01 11.83
C ARG A 17 -0.08 2.99 12.94
N ASN A 18 -0.39 3.33 14.19
CA ASN A 18 -0.28 2.38 15.31
C ASN A 18 -1.25 1.20 15.20
N LYS A 19 -2.33 1.35 14.42
CA LYS A 19 -3.30 0.28 14.13
C LYS A 19 -2.90 -0.52 12.90
N ILE A 20 -2.23 0.10 11.92
CA ILE A 20 -1.76 -0.57 10.70
C ILE A 20 -0.48 -1.37 10.94
N LYS A 21 0.50 -0.82 11.67
CA LYS A 21 1.82 -1.44 11.88
C LYS A 21 1.76 -2.89 12.38
N PRO A 22 0.91 -3.26 13.36
CA PRO A 22 0.80 -4.65 13.83
C PRO A 22 0.34 -5.64 12.76
N GLU A 23 -0.34 -5.17 11.71
CA GLU A 23 -0.81 -6.00 10.61
C GLU A 23 0.25 -6.27 9.54
N ILE A 24 1.41 -5.62 9.61
CA ILE A 24 2.47 -5.81 8.63
C ILE A 24 3.37 -6.96 9.08
N ALA A 25 3.56 -7.96 8.21
CA ALA A 25 4.40 -9.11 8.50
C ALA A 25 5.87 -8.73 8.80
N GLY A 26 6.53 -9.56 9.61
CA GLY A 26 7.94 -9.37 9.98
C GLY A 26 8.89 -9.46 8.79
N GLU A 27 8.49 -10.18 7.75
CA GLU A 27 9.24 -10.42 6.51
C GLU A 27 9.08 -9.26 5.51
N GLN A 28 8.03 -8.45 5.65
CA GLN A 28 7.79 -7.30 4.79
C GLN A 28 8.90 -6.26 4.97
N CYS A 29 9.60 -5.98 3.87
CA CYS A 29 10.66 -4.98 3.80
C CYS A 29 10.25 -3.72 3.02
N GLY A 30 9.11 -3.76 2.31
CA GLY A 30 8.61 -2.65 1.51
C GLY A 30 7.86 -1.61 2.35
N PHE A 31 8.31 -0.36 2.31
CA PHE A 31 7.69 0.78 3.00
C PHE A 31 7.57 0.63 4.53
N VAL A 32 8.38 -0.25 5.14
CA VAL A 32 8.44 -0.44 6.58
C VAL A 32 9.60 0.38 7.14
N GLU A 33 9.35 1.05 8.27
CA GLU A 33 10.37 1.80 8.99
C GLU A 33 11.53 0.86 9.40
N ASP A 34 12.75 1.36 9.27
CA ASP A 34 14.01 0.64 9.57
C ASP A 34 14.26 -0.65 8.76
N LYS A 35 13.50 -0.89 7.68
CA LYS A 35 13.75 -1.97 6.72
C LYS A 35 13.94 -1.43 5.31
N GLY A 36 14.78 -2.12 4.55
CA GLY A 36 15.03 -1.80 3.15
C GLY A 36 15.37 -3.03 2.31
N THR A 37 15.77 -2.77 1.07
CA THR A 37 16.17 -3.82 0.12
C THR A 37 17.39 -4.61 0.59
N SER A 38 18.29 -3.98 1.35
CA SER A 38 19.43 -4.66 1.97
C SER A 38 18.99 -5.76 2.93
N ASN A 39 17.95 -5.53 3.73
CA ASN A 39 17.37 -6.56 4.62
C ASN A 39 16.81 -7.72 3.81
N ALA A 40 16.04 -7.44 2.74
CA ALA A 40 15.45 -8.47 1.90
C ALA A 40 16.52 -9.33 1.21
N ILE A 41 17.59 -8.70 0.68
CA ILE A 41 18.72 -9.39 0.06
C ILE A 41 19.45 -10.27 1.09
N TYR A 42 19.69 -9.72 2.29
CA TYR A 42 20.34 -10.46 3.37
C TYR A 42 19.53 -11.70 3.78
N ILE A 43 18.22 -11.54 4.02
CA ILE A 43 17.32 -12.65 4.39
C ILE A 43 17.35 -13.75 3.30
N LEU A 44 17.18 -13.36 2.03
CA LEU A 44 17.22 -14.32 0.92
C LEU A 44 18.58 -15.03 0.81
N GLY A 45 19.69 -14.28 0.93
CA GLY A 45 21.05 -14.83 0.91
C GLY A 45 21.26 -15.85 2.03
N THR A 46 20.87 -15.50 3.27
CA THR A 46 20.95 -16.42 4.41
C THR A 46 20.10 -17.67 4.21
N LEU A 47 18.90 -17.56 3.64
CA LEU A 47 18.05 -18.73 3.35
C LEU A 47 18.70 -19.67 2.32
N ILE A 48 19.32 -19.11 1.28
CA ILE A 48 20.04 -19.88 0.27
C ILE A 48 21.25 -20.58 0.88
N GLU A 49 22.08 -19.86 1.64
CA GLU A 49 23.24 -20.42 2.33
C GLU A 49 22.85 -21.60 3.23
N ARG A 50 21.80 -21.42 4.05
CA ARG A 50 21.32 -22.46 4.97
C ARG A 50 20.76 -23.70 4.26
N ALA A 51 20.09 -23.50 3.12
CA ALA A 51 19.60 -24.62 2.31
C ALA A 51 20.77 -25.43 1.73
N LEU A 52 21.80 -24.75 1.22
CA LEU A 52 23.01 -25.37 0.68
C LEU A 52 23.80 -26.13 1.76
N GLU A 53 23.97 -25.53 2.95
CA GLU A 53 24.61 -26.17 4.12
C GLU A 53 23.86 -27.45 4.54
N ALA A 54 22.53 -27.43 4.48
CA ALA A 54 21.68 -28.57 4.80
C ALA A 54 21.53 -29.58 3.65
N GLN A 55 22.23 -29.41 2.53
CA GLN A 55 22.11 -30.22 1.31
C GLN A 55 20.65 -30.33 0.81
N LYS A 56 19.87 -29.25 0.95
CA LYS A 56 18.51 -29.15 0.45
C LYS A 56 18.47 -28.31 -0.82
N GLU A 57 17.65 -28.73 -1.77
CA GLU A 57 17.35 -27.92 -2.95
C GLU A 57 16.50 -26.70 -2.56
N ILE A 58 16.78 -25.55 -3.18
CA ILE A 58 16.05 -24.30 -3.00
C ILE A 58 15.78 -23.66 -4.36
N TYR A 59 14.55 -23.20 -4.57
CA TYR A 59 14.11 -22.57 -5.80
C TYR A 59 13.42 -21.24 -5.50
N PRO A 60 14.11 -20.09 -5.67
CA PRO A 60 13.51 -18.78 -5.49
C PRO A 60 12.44 -18.51 -6.56
N CYS A 61 11.26 -18.07 -6.14
CA CYS A 61 10.19 -17.60 -7.01
C CYS A 61 9.98 -16.10 -6.82
N PHE A 62 10.12 -15.33 -7.89
CA PHE A 62 9.93 -13.88 -7.86
C PHE A 62 8.59 -13.51 -8.53
N ILE A 63 7.74 -12.80 -7.79
CA ILE A 63 6.42 -12.36 -8.25
C ILE A 63 6.41 -10.83 -8.29
N ASP A 64 5.99 -10.26 -9.42
CA ASP A 64 5.81 -8.82 -9.57
C ASP A 64 4.36 -8.46 -9.94
N TYR A 65 3.83 -7.44 -9.27
CA TYR A 65 2.46 -6.99 -9.46
C TYR A 65 2.38 -5.93 -10.57
N THR A 66 1.73 -6.28 -11.69
CA THR A 66 1.50 -5.33 -12.78
C THR A 66 0.70 -4.12 -12.31
N LYS A 67 1.30 -2.92 -12.38
CA LYS A 67 0.67 -1.64 -11.99
C LYS A 67 0.12 -1.69 -10.56
N ALA A 68 0.89 -2.22 -9.61
CA ALA A 68 0.47 -2.50 -8.24
C ALA A 68 -0.36 -1.38 -7.60
N PHE A 69 0.14 -0.13 -7.63
CA PHE A 69 -0.53 1.04 -7.06
C PHE A 69 -1.87 1.36 -7.73
N ASN A 70 -2.02 1.11 -9.04
CA ASN A 70 -3.24 1.39 -9.77
C ASN A 70 -4.32 0.31 -9.61
N ARG A 71 -3.93 -0.90 -9.16
CA ARG A 71 -4.84 -2.03 -9.04
C ARG A 71 -5.46 -2.21 -7.66
N VAL A 72 -5.01 -1.42 -6.68
CA VAL A 72 -5.55 -1.44 -5.32
C VAL A 72 -7.03 -1.09 -5.29
N ARG A 73 -7.84 -2.00 -4.76
CA ARG A 73 -9.29 -1.87 -4.64
C ARG A 73 -9.67 -1.06 -3.39
N HIS A 74 -10.47 -0.01 -3.58
CA HIS A 74 -10.84 0.89 -2.48
C HIS A 74 -11.75 0.23 -1.46
N ASP A 75 -12.69 -0.61 -1.91
CA ASP A 75 -13.63 -1.35 -1.07
C ASP A 75 -12.94 -2.34 -0.12
N GLU A 76 -11.91 -3.03 -0.60
CA GLU A 76 -11.10 -3.93 0.22
C GLU A 76 -10.34 -3.16 1.31
N ILE A 77 -9.68 -2.04 0.98
CA ILE A 77 -9.00 -1.23 2.00
C ILE A 77 -10.00 -0.66 3.00
N ILE A 78 -11.14 -0.13 2.55
CA ILE A 78 -12.17 0.42 3.46
C ILE A 78 -12.59 -0.64 4.48
N THR A 79 -12.82 -1.86 4.02
CA THR A 79 -13.23 -2.99 4.87
C THR A 79 -12.17 -3.28 5.93
N GLN A 80 -10.90 -3.28 5.54
CA GLN A 80 -9.78 -3.55 6.43
C GLN A 80 -9.54 -2.43 7.44
N LEU A 81 -9.60 -1.18 7.00
CA LEU A 81 -9.52 -0.04 7.93
C LEU A 81 -10.62 -0.13 9.00
N LYS A 82 -11.85 -0.51 8.63
CA LYS A 82 -12.94 -0.73 9.59
C LYS A 82 -12.64 -1.88 10.56
N GLN A 83 -12.10 -3.00 10.07
CA GLN A 83 -11.70 -4.14 10.91
C GLN A 83 -10.62 -3.75 11.93
N LEU A 84 -9.72 -2.83 11.57
CA LEU A 84 -8.71 -2.25 12.47
C LEU A 84 -9.25 -1.14 13.38
N ASN A 85 -10.57 -0.95 13.46
CA ASN A 85 -11.22 0.14 14.19
C ASN A 85 -10.74 1.53 13.74
N ILE A 86 -10.39 1.70 12.47
CA ILE A 86 -10.12 2.99 11.83
C ILE A 86 -11.42 3.40 11.14
N ASP A 87 -12.27 4.11 11.89
CA ASP A 87 -13.62 4.47 11.49
C ASP A 87 -13.93 5.96 11.72
N GLY A 88 -15.21 6.32 11.62
CA GLY A 88 -15.69 7.66 11.91
C GLY A 88 -15.02 8.75 11.08
N LYS A 89 -14.36 9.70 11.77
CA LYS A 89 -13.82 10.92 11.16
C LYS A 89 -12.62 10.63 10.26
N ASP A 90 -11.69 9.77 10.69
CA ASP A 90 -10.46 9.50 9.94
C ASP A 90 -10.78 8.73 8.65
N LEU A 91 -11.62 7.69 8.72
CA LEU A 91 -12.06 6.95 7.54
C LEU A 91 -12.81 7.84 6.54
N ARG A 92 -13.67 8.75 7.02
CA ARG A 92 -14.36 9.71 6.15
C ARG A 92 -13.39 10.65 5.45
N ILE A 93 -12.40 11.18 6.16
CA ILE A 93 -11.36 12.04 5.56
C ILE A 93 -10.58 11.26 4.50
N ILE A 94 -10.17 10.02 4.78
CA ILE A 94 -9.49 9.17 3.81
C ILE A 94 -10.39 8.97 2.60
N LYS A 95 -11.64 8.54 2.78
CA LYS A 95 -12.56 8.28 1.67
C LYS A 95 -12.78 9.50 0.77
N THR A 96 -13.11 10.65 1.35
CA THR A 96 -13.35 11.87 0.59
C THR A 96 -12.09 12.38 -0.11
N MET A 97 -10.93 12.31 0.54
CA MET A 97 -9.69 12.85 -0.01
C MET A 97 -8.98 11.90 -1.00
N TYR A 98 -9.23 10.59 -0.92
CA TYR A 98 -8.52 9.59 -1.71
C TYR A 98 -9.38 8.84 -2.72
N TRP A 99 -10.63 8.50 -2.39
CA TRP A 99 -11.41 7.48 -3.10
C TRP A 99 -12.64 8.04 -3.83
N GLU A 100 -13.31 9.05 -3.28
CA GLU A 100 -14.45 9.72 -3.93
C GLU A 100 -13.95 10.74 -4.97
N GLN A 101 -13.22 10.25 -5.98
CA GLN A 101 -12.50 11.07 -6.93
C GLN A 101 -12.92 10.71 -8.34
N THR A 102 -13.07 11.73 -9.19
CA THR A 102 -13.40 11.56 -10.61
C THR A 102 -12.23 12.03 -11.46
N ALA A 103 -12.02 11.38 -12.61
CA ALA A 103 -11.05 11.81 -13.61
C ALA A 103 -11.69 11.89 -15.00
N ALA A 104 -11.20 12.81 -15.83
CA ALA A 104 -11.50 12.90 -17.24
C ALA A 104 -10.18 12.95 -18.03
N MET A 105 -10.20 12.43 -19.25
CA MET A 105 -9.05 12.45 -20.15
C MET A 105 -9.17 13.65 -21.08
N LYS A 106 -8.13 14.47 -21.17
CA LYS A 106 -8.04 15.57 -22.13
C LYS A 106 -7.04 15.20 -23.23
N ILE A 107 -7.50 15.21 -24.48
CA ILE A 107 -6.68 15.02 -25.67
C ILE A 107 -6.91 16.25 -26.54
N GLU A 108 -5.85 17.03 -26.75
CA GLU A 108 -5.90 18.33 -27.43
C GLU A 108 -6.98 19.25 -26.81
N ASN A 109 -7.99 19.62 -27.60
CA ASN A 109 -9.11 20.46 -27.20
C ASN A 109 -10.37 19.67 -26.81
N LYS A 110 -10.30 18.33 -26.76
CA LYS A 110 -11.42 17.47 -26.35
C LYS A 110 -11.18 16.92 -24.95
N THR A 111 -12.20 16.98 -24.11
CA THR A 111 -12.20 16.38 -22.77
C THR A 111 -13.29 15.33 -22.70
N SER A 112 -12.98 14.14 -22.19
CA SER A 112 -13.96 13.08 -21.97
C SER A 112 -14.95 13.46 -20.87
N THR A 113 -16.00 12.66 -20.73
CA THR A 113 -16.81 12.70 -19.50
C THR A 113 -15.96 12.32 -18.29
N PHE A 114 -16.32 12.87 -17.13
CA PHE A 114 -15.74 12.46 -15.85
C PHE A 114 -16.20 11.05 -15.50
N GLN A 115 -15.26 10.23 -15.03
CA GLN A 115 -15.50 8.88 -14.55
C GLN A 115 -14.96 8.70 -13.15
N ASP A 116 -15.66 7.89 -12.35
CA ASP A 116 -15.23 7.54 -11.00
C ASP A 116 -13.94 6.72 -11.01
N ILE A 117 -13.02 7.11 -10.14
CA ILE A 117 -11.82 6.35 -9.85
C ILE A 117 -12.16 5.29 -8.80
N LYS A 118 -12.35 4.05 -9.25
CA LYS A 118 -12.74 2.93 -8.36
C LYS A 118 -11.58 2.13 -7.76
N ARG A 119 -10.36 2.35 -8.27
CA ARG A 119 -9.15 1.65 -7.86
C ARG A 119 -7.94 2.56 -7.98
N ASN A 120 -7.08 2.47 -6.98
CA ASN A 120 -5.69 2.92 -6.88
C ASN A 120 -5.37 3.40 -5.46
N VAL A 121 -4.09 3.50 -5.18
CA VAL A 121 -3.53 4.44 -4.21
C VAL A 121 -2.77 5.53 -4.97
N ARG A 122 -2.88 6.77 -4.49
CA ARG A 122 -2.29 7.94 -5.16
C ARG A 122 -0.77 7.90 -5.10
N GLN A 123 -0.10 7.83 -6.25
CA GLN A 123 1.36 7.95 -6.28
C GLN A 123 1.81 9.32 -5.74
N GLY A 124 2.88 9.34 -4.95
CA GLY A 124 3.43 10.56 -4.34
C GLY A 124 2.64 11.10 -3.15
N CYS A 125 1.62 10.39 -2.68
CA CYS A 125 0.91 10.76 -1.47
C CYS A 125 1.48 10.04 -0.24
N VAL A 126 1.56 10.77 0.88
CA VAL A 126 2.19 10.34 2.13
C VAL A 126 1.52 9.12 2.78
N LEU A 127 0.22 8.91 2.54
CA LEU A 127 -0.55 7.81 3.13
C LEU A 127 -0.55 6.55 2.25
N SER A 128 -0.21 6.69 0.97
CA SER A 128 -0.29 5.59 0.00
C SER A 128 0.63 4.41 0.33
N PRO A 129 1.88 4.61 0.81
CA PRO A 129 2.73 3.50 1.20
C PRO A 129 2.11 2.64 2.31
N ASP A 130 1.62 3.25 3.40
CA ASP A 130 1.01 2.50 4.51
C ASP A 130 -0.24 1.74 4.06
N LEU A 131 -1.09 2.36 3.21
CA LEU A 131 -2.28 1.69 2.65
C LEU A 131 -1.93 0.57 1.68
N PHE A 132 -0.86 0.74 0.88
CA PHE A 132 -0.39 -0.29 -0.04
C PHE A 132 0.22 -1.47 0.71
N SER A 133 1.01 -1.23 1.76
CA SER A 133 1.54 -2.30 2.61
C SER A 133 0.40 -3.09 3.23
N LEU A 134 -0.59 -2.42 3.85
CA LEU A 134 -1.78 -3.10 4.39
C LEU A 134 -2.50 -3.94 3.31
N TYR A 135 -2.69 -3.37 2.11
CA TYR A 135 -3.33 -4.10 1.02
C TYR A 135 -2.53 -5.31 0.54
N SER A 136 -1.21 -5.19 0.49
CA SER A 136 -0.32 -6.29 0.12
C SER A 136 -0.39 -7.44 1.13
N GLU A 137 -0.52 -7.14 2.42
CA GLU A 137 -0.68 -8.18 3.45
C GLU A 137 -1.97 -8.96 3.27
N ILE A 138 -3.07 -8.32 2.85
CA ILE A 138 -4.33 -9.02 2.53
C ILE A 138 -4.10 -10.03 1.40
N ILE A 139 -3.37 -9.63 0.35
CA ILE A 139 -3.13 -10.50 -0.81
C ILE A 139 -2.22 -11.67 -0.42
N MET A 140 -1.26 -11.47 0.49
CA MET A 140 -0.32 -12.51 0.91
C MET A 140 -0.88 -13.46 1.98
N ARG A 141 -1.83 -13.00 2.79
CA ARG A 141 -2.45 -13.80 3.87
C ARG A 141 -3.63 -14.67 3.41
N ASN A 142 -4.26 -14.32 2.29
CA ASN A 142 -5.38 -15.07 1.69
C ASN A 142 -4.88 -16.03 0.62
#